data_AF-A0A7W1GVC9-F1
#
_entry.id   AF-A0A7W1GVC9-F1
#
_cell.length_a   1.000
_cell.length_b   1.000
_cell.length_c   1.000
_cell.angle_alpha   90.00
_cell.angle_beta   90.00
_cell.angle_gamma   90.00
#
_symmetry.space_group_name_H-M   'P 1'
#
loop_
_entity.id
_entity.type
_entity.pdbx_description
1 polymer ?
#
loop_
_entity_poly.entity_id
_entity_poly.type
_entity_poly.pdbx_seq_one_letter_code
_entity_poly.pdbx_strand_id
1 'polypeptide(L)'
;MQIVPRKNKINLKDYSFKRDIENRLLLAQLSAFEVRVFQDIIHNSLKISIPELAETLEVKKDLLMPALTKLKPSKLFKIDHETLVVDKEMRKYYESQIEKFDEDFEPNIAFLQDILSKVPINVLPLWYAVPRSSDNIVASIIEKYLITPETYRLHLEELQFDEPILHKIIQDIYEAPNFKVPSSKLLTKYKLTREKFEEYILLLEYHFVCCIRYENIKDQWHEIVSPFQEWLDYINFEVNTKPEPIKNPKSVNITVDSKQFAFIFDMQTILKAAKKNPIPTKDVKTLLDRPKKYLDHLIFKLIQLELISEAPYKITKKGTAWLLKSPAEQSAQLATDPLNILTSIPDSSPLYTPRNFRLIEKNLVKRLPPNDWVYVDDFLKGFISPIADTDSVVLKNKGKKWRYVLPEYTKEEKQFIRDAIIERCFELGLIITGTHLGKDCIILSPFGRVALQ
;
A
#
# COMPACT_ATOMS: atom_id res chain seq x y z
N MET A 1 5.57 -9.46 -33.95
CA MET A 1 5.45 -9.72 -32.51
C MET A 1 6.81 -9.53 -31.88
N GLN A 2 7.04 -8.39 -31.20
CA GLN A 2 8.25 -8.22 -30.40
C GLN A 2 8.12 -9.10 -29.16
N ILE A 3 9.00 -10.09 -29.04
CA ILE A 3 9.13 -10.90 -27.84
C ILE A 3 9.69 -9.97 -26.76
N VAL A 4 8.84 -9.55 -25.82
CA VAL A 4 9.31 -8.89 -24.60
C VAL A 4 10.21 -9.89 -23.87
N PRO A 5 11.49 -9.58 -23.62
CA PRO A 5 12.38 -10.53 -22.97
C PRO A 5 11.87 -10.83 -21.56
N ARG A 6 11.78 -12.12 -21.17
CA ARG A 6 11.45 -12.53 -19.79
C ARG A 6 12.38 -11.81 -18.81
N LYS A 7 11.83 -10.86 -18.03
CA LYS A 7 12.59 -9.99 -17.13
C LYS A 7 13.22 -10.73 -15.95
N ASN A 8 12.59 -11.82 -15.48
CA ASN A 8 13.10 -12.67 -14.41
C ASN A 8 13.25 -14.11 -14.92
N LYS A 9 14.42 -14.71 -14.68
CA LYS A 9 14.77 -16.08 -15.12
C LYS A 9 15.10 -16.97 -13.92
N ILE A 10 14.29 -16.90 -12.87
CA ILE A 10 14.50 -17.73 -11.70
C ILE A 10 14.32 -19.20 -12.09
N ASN A 11 15.36 -19.99 -11.83
CA ASN A 11 15.39 -21.42 -12.12
C ASN A 11 15.94 -22.16 -10.91
N LEU A 12 15.07 -22.85 -10.16
CA LEU A 12 15.45 -23.54 -8.93
C LEU A 12 16.61 -24.53 -9.11
N LYS A 13 16.83 -25.05 -10.33
CA LYS A 13 17.93 -25.96 -10.63
C LYS A 13 19.32 -25.33 -10.53
N ASP A 14 19.43 -24.01 -10.47
CA ASP A 14 20.72 -23.31 -10.38
C ASP A 14 21.33 -23.37 -8.96
N TYR A 15 20.65 -23.99 -7.99
CA TYR A 15 21.19 -24.32 -6.67
C TYR A 15 20.61 -25.65 -6.14
N SER A 16 21.02 -26.09 -4.94
CA SER A 16 20.58 -27.36 -4.34
C SER A 16 19.14 -27.34 -3.79
N PHE A 17 18.17 -26.89 -4.59
CA PHE A 17 16.78 -26.71 -4.17
C PHE A 17 16.10 -27.99 -3.66
N LYS A 18 16.46 -29.17 -4.20
CA LYS A 18 15.89 -30.46 -3.74
C LYS A 18 16.11 -30.68 -2.24
N ARG A 19 17.29 -30.32 -1.73
CA ARG A 19 17.59 -30.40 -0.30
C ARG A 19 16.73 -29.41 0.50
N ASP A 20 16.48 -28.22 -0.04
CA ASP A 20 15.59 -27.24 0.59
C ASP A 20 14.15 -27.77 0.67
N ILE A 21 13.66 -28.41 -0.40
CA ILE A 21 12.35 -29.07 -0.42
C ILE A 21 12.29 -30.21 0.61
N GLU A 22 13.26 -31.12 0.63
CA GLU A 22 13.31 -32.21 1.61
C GLU A 22 13.24 -31.70 3.05
N ASN A 23 13.98 -30.63 3.36
CA ASN A 23 13.97 -30.02 4.69
C ASN A 23 12.64 -29.31 5.00
N ARG A 24 12.04 -28.60 4.04
CA ARG A 24 10.72 -27.98 4.20
C ARG A 24 9.63 -29.02 4.46
N LEU A 25 9.67 -30.14 3.73
CA LEU A 25 8.76 -31.28 3.93
C LEU A 25 8.87 -31.86 5.34
N LEU A 26 10.08 -31.96 5.88
CA LEU A 26 10.30 -32.39 7.26
C LEU A 26 9.70 -31.39 8.26
N LEU A 27 10.03 -30.11 8.13
CA LEU A 27 9.58 -29.05 9.04
C LEU A 27 8.05 -28.94 9.09
N ALA A 28 7.39 -29.05 7.93
CA ALA A 28 5.94 -28.99 7.82
C ALA A 28 5.19 -30.11 8.55
N GLN A 29 5.86 -31.21 8.90
CA GLN A 29 5.28 -32.35 9.60
C GLN A 29 5.56 -32.32 11.10
N LEU A 30 6.32 -31.36 11.60
CA LEU A 30 6.69 -31.28 13.00
C LEU A 30 5.52 -30.76 13.85
N SER A 31 5.32 -31.41 14.98
CA SER A 31 4.46 -30.94 16.07
C SER A 31 5.14 -29.82 16.86
N ALA A 32 4.38 -29.10 17.69
CA ALA A 32 4.93 -28.07 18.57
C ALA A 32 6.04 -28.61 19.48
N PHE A 33 5.88 -29.83 20.00
CA PHE A 33 6.92 -30.48 20.80
C PHE A 33 8.19 -30.77 19.99
N GLU A 34 8.06 -31.31 18.78
CA GLU A 34 9.22 -31.63 17.94
C GLU A 34 9.94 -30.37 17.46
N VAL A 35 9.21 -29.28 17.19
CA VAL A 35 9.78 -27.96 16.92
C VAL A 35 10.59 -27.46 18.12
N ARG A 36 10.05 -27.57 19.34
CA ARG A 36 10.76 -27.19 20.57
C ARG A 36 12.05 -27.99 20.76
N VAL A 37 11.99 -29.32 20.57
CA VAL A 37 13.19 -30.17 20.60
C VAL A 37 14.22 -29.71 19.57
N PHE A 38 13.77 -29.37 18.35
CA PHE A 38 14.65 -28.96 17.27
C PHE A 38 15.29 -27.59 17.53
N GLN A 39 14.53 -26.63 18.07
CA GLN A 39 15.01 -25.32 18.52
C GLN A 39 16.12 -25.47 19.57
N ASP A 40 15.91 -26.32 20.58
CA ASP A 40 16.90 -26.53 21.64
C ASP A 40 18.20 -27.13 21.08
N ILE A 41 18.12 -28.08 20.13
CA ILE A 41 19.33 -28.62 19.48
C ILE A 41 20.08 -27.53 18.70
N ILE A 42 19.36 -26.63 18.03
CA ILE A 42 19.94 -25.55 17.23
C ILE A 42 20.61 -24.50 18.12
N HIS A 43 20.03 -24.17 19.29
CA HIS A 43 20.55 -23.09 20.14
C HIS A 43 21.61 -23.56 21.17
N ASN A 44 21.72 -24.86 21.42
CA ASN A 44 22.65 -25.41 22.41
C ASN A 44 24.07 -25.66 21.83
N SER A 45 24.95 -26.34 22.57
CA SER A 45 26.31 -26.69 22.16
C SER A 45 26.33 -27.71 21.02
N LEU A 46 27.49 -27.85 20.35
CA LEU A 46 27.65 -28.83 19.27
C LEU A 46 27.66 -30.29 19.74
N LYS A 47 27.79 -30.49 21.05
CA LYS A 47 27.66 -31.78 21.72
C LYS A 47 26.67 -31.60 22.86
N ILE A 48 25.59 -32.36 22.86
CA ILE A 48 24.49 -32.23 23.83
C ILE A 48 24.22 -33.61 24.41
N SER A 49 24.24 -33.74 25.74
CA SER A 49 23.84 -34.99 26.40
C SER A 49 22.32 -35.18 26.30
N ILE A 50 21.85 -36.36 25.90
CA ILE A 50 20.41 -36.67 25.79
C ILE A 50 19.70 -36.54 27.15
N PRO A 51 20.26 -37.04 28.27
CA PRO A 51 19.72 -36.75 29.61
C PRO A 51 19.58 -35.26 29.93
N GLU A 52 20.60 -34.45 29.64
CA GLU A 52 20.57 -32.99 29.89
C GLU A 52 19.53 -32.28 29.01
N LEU A 53 19.39 -32.70 27.75
CA LEU A 53 18.36 -32.19 26.85
C LEU A 53 16.96 -32.55 27.35
N ALA A 54 16.76 -33.76 27.85
CA ALA A 54 15.48 -34.21 28.42
C ALA A 54 15.12 -33.40 29.68
N GLU A 55 16.10 -33.11 30.53
CA GLU A 55 15.94 -32.26 31.71
C GLU A 55 15.60 -30.81 31.32
N THR A 56 16.32 -30.23 30.35
CA THR A 56 16.07 -28.87 29.84
C THR A 56 14.67 -28.71 29.25
N LEU A 57 14.19 -29.74 28.54
CA LEU A 57 12.86 -29.77 27.95
C LEU A 57 11.76 -30.16 28.95
N GLU A 58 12.11 -30.54 30.17
CA GLU A 58 11.21 -31.06 31.21
C GLU A 58 10.40 -32.29 30.75
N VAL A 59 11.04 -33.19 29.99
CA VAL A 59 10.39 -34.40 29.43
C VAL A 59 11.13 -35.67 29.77
N LYS A 60 10.40 -36.79 29.79
CA LYS A 60 11.00 -38.12 29.92
C LYS A 60 11.76 -38.49 28.66
N LYS A 61 12.90 -39.18 28.83
CA LYS A 61 13.72 -39.71 27.72
C LYS A 61 12.90 -40.52 26.71
N ASP A 62 11.93 -41.29 27.20
CA ASP A 62 11.04 -42.12 26.35
C ASP A 62 10.17 -41.30 25.39
N LEU A 63 9.86 -40.04 25.72
CA LEU A 63 9.13 -39.12 24.85
C LEU A 63 10.07 -38.33 23.92
N LEU A 64 11.31 -38.10 24.35
CA LEU A 64 12.33 -37.40 23.55
C LEU A 64 12.86 -38.26 22.39
N MET A 65 13.10 -39.56 22.61
CA MET A 65 13.69 -40.46 21.61
C MET A 65 12.87 -40.59 20.31
N PRO A 66 11.52 -40.69 20.35
CA PRO A 66 10.69 -40.64 19.14
C PRO A 66 10.86 -39.33 18.35
N ALA A 67 10.90 -38.18 19.04
CA ALA A 67 11.11 -36.88 18.40
C ALA A 67 12.49 -36.82 17.72
N LEU A 68 13.56 -37.25 18.40
CA LEU A 68 14.91 -37.33 17.83
C LEU A 68 14.97 -38.27 16.61
N THR A 69 14.22 -39.37 16.64
CA THR A 69 14.15 -40.31 15.52
C THR A 69 13.48 -39.67 14.31
N LYS A 70 12.40 -38.91 14.51
CA LYS A 70 11.72 -38.18 13.44
C LYS A 70 12.57 -37.03 12.89
N LEU A 71 13.41 -36.41 13.70
CA LEU A 71 14.30 -35.32 13.31
C LEU A 71 15.60 -35.81 12.63
N LYS A 72 15.95 -37.09 12.75
CA LYS A 72 17.16 -37.68 12.14
C LYS A 72 17.33 -37.42 10.63
N PRO A 73 16.27 -37.44 9.78
CA PRO A 73 16.38 -37.13 8.36
C PRO A 73 16.89 -35.72 8.07
N SER A 74 16.78 -34.78 9.02
CA SER A 74 17.31 -33.41 8.89
C SER A 74 18.81 -33.39 8.66
N LYS A 75 19.54 -34.44 9.09
CA LYS A 75 21.01 -34.50 9.16
C LYS A 75 21.62 -33.39 10.03
N LEU A 76 20.83 -32.71 10.88
CA LEU A 76 21.31 -31.71 11.83
C LEU A 76 22.24 -32.32 12.88
N PHE A 77 21.97 -33.54 13.31
CA PHE A 77 22.77 -34.21 14.32
C PHE A 77 22.95 -35.69 14.02
N LYS A 78 23.94 -36.29 14.69
CA LYS A 78 24.12 -37.73 14.82
C LYS A 78 24.04 -38.12 16.29
N ILE A 79 23.49 -39.29 16.56
CA ILE A 79 23.46 -39.85 17.91
C ILE A 79 24.70 -40.72 18.08
N ASP A 80 25.56 -40.34 19.02
CA ASP A 80 26.73 -41.10 19.46
C ASP A 80 26.52 -41.48 20.92
N HIS A 81 26.12 -42.74 21.16
CA HIS A 81 25.66 -43.22 22.46
C HIS A 81 24.56 -42.33 23.07
N GLU A 82 24.87 -41.63 24.17
CA GLU A 82 23.94 -40.72 24.85
C GLU A 82 24.19 -39.23 24.51
N THR A 83 24.97 -38.94 23.46
CA THR A 83 25.30 -37.58 23.04
C THR A 83 24.81 -37.31 21.62
N LEU A 84 24.22 -36.14 21.41
CA LEU A 84 23.93 -35.58 20.09
C LEU A 84 25.14 -34.79 19.61
N VAL A 85 25.68 -35.13 18.45
CA VAL A 85 26.75 -34.38 17.78
C VAL A 85 26.13 -33.58 16.63
N VAL A 86 26.11 -32.26 16.76
CA VAL A 86 25.46 -31.33 15.83
C VAL A 86 26.41 -30.95 14.69
N ASP A 87 25.90 -31.01 13.47
CA ASP A 87 26.57 -30.58 12.24
C ASP A 87 26.49 -29.05 12.11
N LYS A 88 27.65 -28.39 12.01
CA LYS A 88 27.74 -26.92 11.98
C LYS A 88 27.07 -26.30 10.75
N GLU A 89 27.18 -26.94 9.59
CA GLU A 89 26.61 -26.39 8.35
C GLU A 89 25.09 -26.52 8.38
N MET A 90 24.58 -27.66 8.84
CA MET A 90 23.14 -27.87 8.98
C MET A 90 22.53 -27.00 10.07
N ARG A 91 23.25 -26.77 11.18
CA ARG A 91 22.82 -25.82 12.21
C ARG A 91 22.59 -24.44 11.59
N LYS A 92 23.58 -23.90 10.86
CA LYS A 92 23.46 -22.60 10.20
C LYS A 92 22.28 -22.55 9.21
N TYR A 93 22.05 -23.62 8.46
CA TYR A 93 20.88 -23.71 7.57
C TYR A 93 19.57 -23.62 8.37
N TYR A 94 19.44 -24.42 9.45
CA TYR A 94 18.20 -24.50 10.22
C TYR A 94 17.97 -23.32 11.17
N GLU A 95 19.01 -22.58 11.59
CA GLU A 95 18.86 -21.31 12.33
C GLU A 95 17.87 -20.38 11.60
N SER A 96 18.07 -20.16 10.30
CA SER A 96 17.13 -19.35 9.49
C SER A 96 15.74 -19.97 9.25
N GLN A 97 15.64 -21.31 9.30
CA GLN A 97 14.37 -21.99 8.99
C GLN A 97 13.48 -22.14 10.22
N ILE A 98 14.10 -22.30 11.40
CA ILE A 98 13.38 -22.50 12.65
C ILE A 98 12.76 -21.21 13.19
N GLU A 99 13.31 -20.06 12.80
CA GLU A 99 12.71 -18.73 13.06
C GLU A 99 11.25 -18.65 12.57
N LYS A 100 10.86 -19.40 11.53
CA LYS A 100 9.47 -19.43 11.04
C LYS A 100 8.46 -19.95 12.07
N PHE A 101 8.94 -20.61 13.12
CA PHE A 101 8.17 -21.14 14.24
C PHE A 101 8.35 -20.30 15.52
N ASP A 102 8.67 -19.01 15.37
CA ASP A 102 8.52 -18.01 16.42
C ASP A 102 7.14 -17.34 16.29
N GLU A 103 6.48 -17.06 17.40
CA GLU A 103 5.17 -16.38 17.42
C GLU A 103 5.26 -14.96 16.86
N ASP A 104 6.40 -14.30 17.03
CA ASP A 104 6.68 -12.95 16.54
C ASP A 104 7.34 -12.95 15.14
N PHE A 105 7.42 -14.11 14.48
CA PHE A 105 8.05 -14.21 13.17
C PHE A 105 7.26 -13.49 12.07
N GLU A 106 7.95 -12.57 11.42
CA GLU A 106 7.45 -11.86 10.24
C GLU A 106 8.43 -12.07 9.08
N PRO A 107 8.00 -12.66 7.94
CA PRO A 107 8.86 -12.83 6.79
C PRO A 107 9.12 -11.46 6.15
N ASN A 108 10.17 -10.79 6.60
CA ASN A 108 10.53 -9.42 6.25
C ASN A 108 11.65 -9.38 5.19
N ILE A 109 12.14 -8.18 4.82
CA ILE A 109 13.24 -8.05 3.86
C ILE A 109 14.50 -8.82 4.31
N ALA A 110 14.82 -8.87 5.61
CA ALA A 110 16.00 -9.62 6.08
C ALA A 110 15.83 -11.13 5.82
N PHE A 111 14.63 -11.68 6.05
CA PHE A 111 14.31 -13.06 5.69
C PHE A 111 14.46 -13.32 4.18
N LEU A 112 14.01 -12.38 3.33
CA LEU A 112 14.22 -12.49 1.88
C LEU A 112 15.72 -12.45 1.51
N GLN A 113 16.53 -11.63 2.19
CA GLN A 113 17.98 -11.59 2.02
C GLN A 113 18.61 -12.95 2.34
N ASP A 114 18.15 -13.60 3.41
CA ASP A 114 18.62 -14.93 3.81
C ASP A 114 18.23 -16.00 2.79
N ILE A 115 17.03 -15.94 2.21
CA ILE A 115 16.63 -16.80 1.08
C ILE A 115 17.58 -16.61 -0.10
N LEU A 116 17.85 -15.36 -0.49
CA LEU A 116 18.75 -15.05 -1.61
C LEU A 116 20.17 -15.57 -1.36
N SER A 117 20.64 -15.54 -0.11
CA SER A 117 21.98 -15.99 0.27
C SER A 117 22.24 -17.49 0.00
N LYS A 118 21.17 -18.29 -0.14
CA LYS A 118 21.26 -19.73 -0.48
C LYS A 118 21.64 -19.97 -1.95
N VAL A 119 21.46 -18.97 -2.81
CA VAL A 119 21.73 -19.05 -4.23
C VAL A 119 23.16 -18.59 -4.49
N PRO A 120 23.93 -19.29 -5.35
CA PRO A 120 25.28 -18.85 -5.70
C PRO A 120 25.31 -17.39 -6.17
N ILE A 121 26.25 -16.60 -5.64
CA ILE A 121 26.30 -15.14 -5.84
C ILE A 121 26.38 -14.73 -7.32
N ASN A 122 26.93 -15.58 -8.19
CA ASN A 122 27.05 -15.36 -9.63
C ASN A 122 25.74 -15.62 -10.41
N VAL A 123 24.76 -16.30 -9.80
CA VAL A 123 23.46 -16.62 -10.40
C VAL A 123 22.45 -15.49 -10.17
N LEU A 124 22.47 -14.86 -8.99
CA LEU A 124 21.53 -13.79 -8.64
C LEU A 124 21.48 -12.64 -9.68
N PRO A 125 22.61 -12.12 -10.20
CA PRO A 125 22.60 -11.10 -11.26
C PRO A 125 21.84 -11.52 -12.52
N LEU A 126 21.87 -12.81 -12.87
CA LEU A 126 21.14 -13.35 -14.02
C LEU A 126 19.64 -13.48 -13.75
N TRP A 127 19.26 -13.97 -12.57
CA TRP A 127 17.86 -14.13 -12.18
C TRP A 127 17.10 -12.82 -12.17
N TYR A 128 17.72 -11.78 -11.61
CA TYR A 128 17.12 -10.46 -11.38
C TYR A 128 17.59 -9.39 -12.37
N ALA A 129 18.34 -9.80 -13.41
CA ALA A 129 18.90 -8.90 -14.42
C ALA A 129 19.53 -7.63 -13.80
N VAL A 130 20.35 -7.80 -12.76
CA VAL A 130 21.12 -6.72 -12.12
C VAL A 130 22.58 -6.78 -12.57
N PRO A 131 23.32 -5.66 -12.59
CA PRO A 131 24.72 -5.66 -13.01
C PRO A 131 25.58 -6.57 -12.11
N ARG A 132 26.45 -7.38 -12.73
CA ARG A 132 27.42 -8.21 -11.98
C ARG A 132 28.48 -7.40 -11.23
N SER A 133 28.68 -6.15 -11.66
CA SER A 133 29.60 -5.20 -11.02
C SER A 133 28.98 -4.45 -9.84
N SER A 134 27.75 -4.81 -9.42
CA SER A 134 27.15 -4.17 -8.26
C SER A 134 27.91 -4.53 -6.98
N ASP A 135 28.32 -3.51 -6.24
CA ASP A 135 28.97 -3.66 -4.94
C ASP A 135 28.04 -4.35 -3.92
N ASN A 136 26.72 -4.27 -4.12
CA ASN A 136 25.72 -4.95 -3.32
C ASN A 136 24.55 -5.44 -4.19
N ILE A 137 24.64 -6.69 -4.65
CA ILE A 137 23.63 -7.35 -5.50
C ILE A 137 22.24 -7.28 -4.87
N VAL A 138 22.12 -7.50 -3.56
CA VAL A 138 20.81 -7.54 -2.90
C VAL A 138 20.20 -6.15 -2.80
N ALA A 139 20.98 -5.13 -2.49
CA ALA A 139 20.52 -3.75 -2.54
C ALA A 139 20.01 -3.37 -3.95
N SER A 140 20.72 -3.77 -5.00
CA SER A 140 20.26 -3.56 -6.39
C SER A 140 18.96 -4.28 -6.72
N ILE A 141 18.73 -5.48 -6.17
CA ILE A 141 17.47 -6.21 -6.33
C ILE A 141 16.34 -5.44 -5.64
N ILE A 142 16.53 -5.02 -4.38
CA ILE A 142 15.55 -4.23 -3.64
C ILE A 142 15.23 -2.92 -4.37
N GLU A 143 16.25 -2.21 -4.83
CA GLU A 143 16.09 -0.95 -5.56
C GLU A 143 15.31 -1.14 -6.86
N LYS A 144 15.60 -2.21 -7.61
CA LYS A 144 14.97 -2.46 -8.91
C LYS A 144 13.52 -2.95 -8.79
N TYR A 145 13.19 -3.74 -7.77
CA TYR A 145 11.91 -4.45 -7.71
C TYR A 145 11.01 -4.05 -6.54
N LEU A 146 11.55 -3.56 -5.42
CA LEU A 146 10.79 -3.39 -4.17
C LEU A 146 10.75 -1.93 -3.66
N ILE A 147 11.55 -1.02 -4.25
CA ILE A 147 11.80 0.32 -3.68
C ILE A 147 10.55 1.16 -3.44
N THR A 148 9.55 1.08 -4.33
CA THR A 148 8.26 1.76 -4.17
C THR A 148 7.12 0.76 -4.35
N PRO A 149 5.95 1.02 -3.74
CA PRO A 149 4.75 0.22 -3.98
C PRO A 149 4.40 0.09 -5.47
N GLU A 150 4.50 1.17 -6.24
CA GLU A 150 4.26 1.18 -7.68
C GLU A 150 5.26 0.28 -8.43
N THR A 151 6.56 0.35 -8.10
CA THR A 151 7.59 -0.53 -8.67
C THR A 151 7.27 -2.00 -8.40
N TYR A 152 6.87 -2.32 -7.17
CA TYR A 152 6.60 -3.70 -6.79
C TYR A 152 5.30 -4.25 -7.40
N ARG A 153 4.24 -3.42 -7.50
CA ARG A 153 3.04 -3.80 -8.27
C ARG A 153 3.36 -4.11 -9.73
N LEU A 154 4.15 -3.25 -10.37
CA LEU A 154 4.58 -3.48 -11.75
C LEU A 154 5.36 -4.80 -11.87
N HIS A 155 6.26 -5.09 -10.92
CA HIS A 155 6.95 -6.37 -10.86
C HIS A 155 5.98 -7.54 -10.79
N LEU A 156 4.98 -7.49 -9.89
CA LEU A 156 3.95 -8.53 -9.76
C LEU A 156 3.13 -8.72 -11.04
N GLU A 157 2.72 -7.63 -11.70
CA GLU A 157 1.96 -7.63 -12.95
C GLU A 157 2.75 -8.20 -14.13
N GLU A 158 4.07 -7.99 -14.15
CA GLU A 158 4.97 -8.50 -15.19
C GLU A 158 5.36 -9.98 -15.01
N LEU A 159 4.97 -10.63 -13.90
CA LEU A 159 5.30 -12.03 -13.64
C LEU A 159 4.64 -12.97 -14.64
N GLN A 160 5.48 -13.76 -15.30
CA GLN A 160 5.05 -14.80 -16.22
C GLN A 160 5.55 -16.15 -15.72
N PHE A 161 4.61 -17.07 -15.54
CA PHE A 161 4.87 -18.43 -15.11
C PHE A 161 4.49 -19.39 -16.23
N ASP A 162 5.31 -20.43 -16.41
CA ASP A 162 4.99 -21.52 -17.33
C ASP A 162 3.78 -22.34 -16.82
N GLU A 163 3.64 -22.46 -15.49
CA GLU A 163 2.55 -23.16 -14.82
C GLU A 163 1.40 -22.21 -14.45
N PRO A 164 0.21 -22.33 -15.06
CA PRO A 164 -0.92 -21.41 -14.81
C PRO A 164 -1.46 -21.48 -13.38
N ILE A 165 -1.17 -22.56 -12.65
CA ILE A 165 -1.59 -22.73 -11.25
C ILE A 165 -0.95 -21.65 -10.37
N LEU A 166 0.26 -21.20 -10.68
CA LEU A 166 0.96 -20.18 -9.89
C LEU A 166 0.18 -18.87 -9.88
N HIS A 167 -0.30 -18.38 -11.03
CA HIS A 167 -1.16 -17.19 -11.08
C HIS A 167 -2.44 -17.34 -10.25
N LYS A 168 -3.03 -18.53 -10.22
CA LYS A 168 -4.23 -18.79 -9.42
C LYS A 168 -3.92 -18.79 -7.92
N ILE A 169 -2.78 -19.34 -7.49
CA ILE A 169 -2.33 -19.27 -6.10
C ILE A 169 -2.11 -17.82 -5.68
N ILE A 170 -1.48 -17.01 -6.54
CA ILE A 170 -1.27 -15.58 -6.28
C ILE A 170 -2.61 -14.88 -6.09
N GLN A 171 -3.57 -15.10 -7.00
CA GLN A 171 -4.92 -14.54 -6.88
C GLN A 171 -5.57 -14.92 -5.55
N ASP A 172 -5.52 -16.20 -5.17
CA ASP A 172 -6.08 -16.67 -3.89
C ASP A 172 -5.46 -15.99 -2.67
N ILE A 173 -4.15 -15.72 -2.69
CA ILE A 173 -3.46 -15.01 -1.60
C ILE A 173 -3.95 -13.56 -1.51
N TYR A 174 -4.05 -12.87 -2.65
CA TYR A 174 -4.40 -11.45 -2.69
C TYR A 174 -5.91 -11.17 -2.50
N GLU A 175 -6.77 -12.17 -2.70
CA GLU A 175 -8.21 -12.09 -2.43
C GLU A 175 -8.60 -12.58 -1.03
N ALA A 176 -7.69 -13.26 -0.33
CA ALA A 176 -7.97 -13.78 1.00
C ALA A 176 -8.07 -12.69 2.07
N PRO A 177 -8.90 -12.89 3.13
CA PRO A 177 -8.93 -12.00 4.28
C PRO A 177 -7.53 -11.84 4.90
N ASN A 178 -7.13 -10.59 5.15
CA ASN A 178 -5.81 -10.21 5.66
C ASN A 178 -4.63 -10.73 4.81
N PHE A 179 -4.88 -11.13 3.55
CA PHE A 179 -3.87 -11.70 2.65
C PHE A 179 -3.19 -12.95 3.20
N LYS A 180 -3.93 -13.75 4.00
CA LYS A 180 -3.45 -14.98 4.64
C LYS A 180 -4.23 -16.19 4.14
N VAL A 181 -3.52 -17.21 3.63
CA VAL A 181 -4.14 -18.46 3.20
C VAL A 181 -3.46 -19.65 3.87
N PRO A 182 -4.20 -20.51 4.60
CA PRO A 182 -3.65 -21.77 5.08
C PRO A 182 -3.20 -22.67 3.92
N SER A 183 -1.99 -23.21 4.00
CA SER A 183 -1.43 -24.08 2.95
C SER A 183 -2.31 -25.29 2.65
N SER A 184 -2.99 -25.82 3.67
CA SER A 184 -3.93 -26.93 3.52
C SER A 184 -5.07 -26.60 2.54
N LYS A 185 -5.56 -25.36 2.51
CA LYS A 185 -6.59 -24.93 1.56
C LYS A 185 -6.08 -24.93 0.12
N LEU A 186 -4.85 -24.45 -0.11
CA LEU A 186 -4.24 -24.43 -1.44
C LEU A 186 -3.96 -25.86 -1.95
N LEU A 187 -3.41 -26.71 -1.08
CA LEU A 187 -3.17 -28.13 -1.38
C LEU A 187 -4.44 -28.84 -1.84
N THR A 188 -5.53 -28.69 -1.08
CA THR A 188 -6.83 -29.31 -1.42
C THR A 188 -7.44 -28.70 -2.67
N LYS A 189 -7.45 -27.37 -2.81
CA LYS A 189 -8.09 -26.66 -3.93
C LYS A 189 -7.45 -27.03 -5.28
N TYR A 190 -6.13 -27.10 -5.33
CA TYR A 190 -5.39 -27.39 -6.56
C TYR A 190 -4.96 -28.85 -6.70
N LYS A 191 -5.36 -29.73 -5.75
CA LYS A 191 -5.01 -31.16 -5.73
C LYS A 191 -3.51 -31.40 -5.87
N LEU A 192 -2.70 -30.60 -5.18
CA LEU A 192 -1.25 -30.66 -5.24
C LEU A 192 -0.70 -31.71 -4.27
N THR A 193 0.35 -32.41 -4.67
CA THR A 193 1.19 -33.14 -3.71
C THR A 193 1.93 -32.14 -2.83
N ARG A 194 2.32 -32.56 -1.63
CA ARG A 194 3.06 -31.69 -0.72
C ARG A 194 4.38 -31.21 -1.33
N GLU A 195 5.12 -32.08 -1.99
CA GLU A 195 6.38 -31.75 -2.67
C GLU A 195 6.17 -30.70 -3.78
N LYS A 196 5.13 -30.86 -4.61
CA LYS A 196 4.86 -29.90 -5.69
C LYS A 196 4.41 -28.54 -5.17
N PHE A 197 3.66 -28.54 -4.06
CA PHE A 197 3.30 -27.31 -3.37
C PHE A 197 4.54 -26.57 -2.87
N GLU A 198 5.47 -27.26 -2.19
CA GLU A 198 6.72 -26.65 -1.73
C GLU A 198 7.54 -26.07 -2.89
N GLU A 199 7.62 -26.78 -4.01
CA GLU A 199 8.32 -26.31 -5.21
C GLU A 199 7.70 -25.01 -5.75
N TYR A 200 6.36 -24.94 -5.78
CA TYR A 200 5.63 -23.75 -6.21
C TYR A 200 5.80 -22.58 -5.26
N ILE A 201 5.66 -22.79 -3.96
CA ILE A 201 5.82 -21.70 -2.99
C ILE A 201 7.27 -21.22 -2.95
N LEU A 202 8.25 -22.13 -3.02
CA LEU A 202 9.67 -21.76 -3.11
C LEU A 202 9.95 -20.89 -4.35
N LEU A 203 9.36 -21.23 -5.50
CA LEU A 203 9.47 -20.41 -6.70
C LEU A 203 8.85 -19.01 -6.49
N LEU A 204 7.68 -18.94 -5.85
CA LEU A 204 7.00 -17.68 -5.53
C LEU A 204 7.78 -16.82 -4.52
N GLU A 205 8.45 -17.44 -3.54
CA GLU A 205 9.34 -16.78 -2.58
C GLU A 205 10.51 -16.08 -3.28
N TYR A 206 11.16 -16.74 -4.25
CA TYR A 206 12.21 -16.10 -5.04
C TYR A 206 11.67 -15.00 -5.97
N HIS A 207 10.40 -15.07 -6.39
CA HIS A 207 9.78 -13.95 -7.09
C HIS A 207 9.27 -12.86 -6.13
N PHE A 208 9.54 -12.98 -4.83
CA PHE A 208 9.06 -12.10 -3.75
C PHE A 208 7.54 -11.99 -3.68
N VAL A 209 6.79 -12.99 -4.11
CA VAL A 209 5.33 -12.92 -4.17
C VAL A 209 4.67 -13.25 -2.83
N CYS A 210 5.15 -14.31 -2.18
CA CYS A 210 4.68 -14.78 -0.89
C CYS A 210 5.78 -15.51 -0.12
N CYS A 211 5.52 -15.81 1.14
CA CYS A 211 6.38 -16.55 2.05
C CYS A 211 5.53 -17.51 2.88
N ILE A 212 6.16 -18.60 3.32
CA ILE A 212 5.61 -19.48 4.35
C ILE A 212 5.95 -18.93 5.74
N ARG A 213 4.95 -18.87 6.62
CA ARG A 213 5.12 -18.74 8.07
C ARG A 213 4.23 -19.72 8.82
N TYR A 214 4.51 -19.93 10.10
CA TYR A 214 3.69 -20.76 10.97
C TYR A 214 3.01 -19.92 12.04
N GLU A 215 1.71 -20.13 12.24
CA GLU A 215 0.94 -19.50 13.32
C GLU A 215 0.58 -20.56 14.35
N ASN A 216 0.91 -20.35 15.63
CA ASN A 216 0.54 -21.27 16.70
C ASN A 216 -0.92 -21.04 17.10
N ILE A 217 -1.77 -22.05 16.87
CA ILE A 217 -3.18 -22.01 17.27
C ILE A 217 -3.45 -23.27 18.09
N LYS A 218 -3.71 -23.09 19.40
CA LYS A 218 -4.02 -24.20 20.34
C LYS A 218 -2.92 -25.27 20.36
N ASP A 219 -1.67 -24.86 20.55
CA ASP A 219 -0.48 -25.73 20.61
C ASP A 219 -0.20 -26.51 19.31
N GLN A 220 -0.63 -25.96 18.18
CA GLN A 220 -0.37 -26.52 16.86
C GLN A 220 0.11 -25.44 15.90
N TRP A 221 1.21 -25.74 15.20
CA TRP A 221 1.73 -24.87 14.15
C TRP A 221 0.92 -25.07 12.88
N HIS A 222 0.26 -24.00 12.45
CA HIS A 222 -0.48 -23.96 11.19
C HIS A 222 0.33 -23.21 10.15
N GLU A 223 0.58 -23.87 9.03
CA GLU A 223 1.29 -23.24 7.92
C GLU A 223 0.40 -22.29 7.13
N ILE A 224 0.84 -21.03 7.03
CA ILE A 224 0.16 -19.94 6.35
C ILE A 224 1.06 -19.41 5.24
N VAL A 225 0.45 -19.20 4.07
CA VAL A 225 1.06 -18.48 2.95
C VAL A 225 0.53 -17.04 2.96
N SER A 226 1.44 -16.07 2.98
CA SER A 226 1.13 -14.65 2.90
C SER A 226 2.24 -13.88 2.20
N PRO A 227 2.01 -12.64 1.73
CA PRO A 227 3.09 -11.77 1.29
C PRO A 227 4.11 -11.51 2.40
N PHE A 228 5.30 -11.01 2.01
CA PHE A 228 6.31 -10.55 2.97
C PHE A 228 5.82 -9.31 3.72
N GLN A 229 6.36 -9.10 4.92
CA GLN A 229 5.80 -8.21 5.93
C GLN A 229 5.65 -6.77 5.46
N GLU A 230 6.68 -6.18 4.85
CA GLU A 230 6.65 -4.77 4.47
C GLU A 230 5.57 -4.51 3.41
N TRP A 231 5.39 -5.43 2.47
CA TRP A 231 4.29 -5.33 1.50
C TRP A 231 2.94 -5.57 2.15
N LEU A 232 2.83 -6.56 3.03
CA LEU A 232 1.61 -6.86 3.79
C LEU A 232 1.14 -5.65 4.60
N ASP A 233 2.04 -4.96 5.29
CA ASP A 233 1.76 -3.74 6.04
C ASP A 233 1.21 -2.63 5.12
N TYR A 234 1.85 -2.46 3.95
CA TYR A 234 1.43 -1.44 2.99
C TYR A 234 0.03 -1.70 2.42
N ILE A 235 -0.24 -2.92 1.96
CA ILE A 235 -1.57 -3.26 1.40
C ILE A 235 -2.66 -3.26 2.48
N ASN A 236 -2.33 -3.67 3.71
CA ASN A 236 -3.26 -3.54 4.84
C ASN A 236 -3.55 -2.07 5.16
N PHE A 237 -2.54 -1.19 5.12
CA PHE A 237 -2.77 0.25 5.24
C PHE A 237 -3.73 0.76 4.16
N GLU A 238 -3.57 0.35 2.90
CA GLU A 238 -4.46 0.78 1.82
C GLU A 238 -5.90 0.31 2.02
N VAL A 239 -6.10 -0.95 2.43
CA VAL A 239 -7.43 -1.50 2.72
C VAL A 239 -8.06 -0.79 3.91
N ASN A 240 -7.33 -0.64 5.01
CA ASN A 240 -7.84 -0.07 6.26
C ASN A 240 -8.07 1.45 6.20
N THR A 241 -7.44 2.14 5.28
CA THR A 241 -7.63 3.59 5.06
C THR A 241 -8.51 3.91 3.87
N LYS A 242 -9.02 2.90 3.15
CA LYS A 242 -9.92 3.09 2.02
C LYS A 242 -11.18 3.81 2.52
N PRO A 243 -11.58 4.96 1.92
CA PRO A 243 -12.75 5.69 2.38
C PRO A 243 -14.02 4.85 2.18
N GLU A 244 -14.82 4.70 3.23
CA GLU A 244 -16.09 4.00 3.16
C GLU A 244 -17.23 4.91 2.67
N PRO A 245 -18.09 4.43 1.76
CA PRO A 245 -19.31 5.15 1.38
C PRO A 245 -20.22 5.43 2.57
N ILE A 246 -20.80 6.63 2.61
CA ILE A 246 -21.85 6.97 3.57
C ILE A 246 -23.10 6.12 3.26
N LYS A 247 -23.50 5.27 4.21
CA LYS A 247 -24.61 4.30 4.06
C LYS A 247 -25.95 4.93 3.66
N ASN A 248 -26.23 6.15 4.10
CA ASN A 248 -27.42 6.90 3.70
C ASN A 248 -27.03 8.19 2.96
N PRO A 249 -26.80 8.13 1.65
CA PRO A 249 -26.43 9.32 0.87
C PRO A 249 -27.49 10.44 0.91
N LYS A 250 -28.77 10.09 1.15
CA LYS A 250 -29.87 11.05 1.17
C LYS A 250 -29.89 11.94 2.41
N SER A 251 -29.19 11.57 3.49
CA SER A 251 -29.06 12.40 4.69
C SER A 251 -27.92 13.42 4.59
N VAL A 252 -27.19 13.45 3.49
CA VAL A 252 -26.15 14.45 3.24
C VAL A 252 -26.80 15.81 2.96
N ASN A 253 -26.47 16.81 3.78
CA ASN A 253 -26.83 18.20 3.55
C ASN A 253 -25.83 18.80 2.56
N ILE A 254 -26.20 18.82 1.29
CA ILE A 254 -25.35 19.29 0.19
C ILE A 254 -25.13 20.80 0.33
N THR A 255 -23.88 21.26 0.20
CA THR A 255 -23.50 22.67 0.43
C THR A 255 -24.23 23.64 -0.49
N VAL A 256 -24.35 23.26 -1.76
CA VAL A 256 -25.07 23.96 -2.82
C VAL A 256 -25.69 22.90 -3.71
N ASP A 257 -26.86 23.17 -4.29
CA ASP A 257 -27.61 22.31 -5.23
C ASP A 257 -26.67 21.34 -5.96
N SER A 258 -26.98 20.04 -5.98
CA SER A 258 -26.10 18.92 -6.35
C SER A 258 -25.66 18.85 -7.82
N LYS A 259 -25.52 19.99 -8.48
CA LYS A 259 -25.15 20.17 -9.87
C LYS A 259 -23.64 20.34 -9.96
N GLN A 260 -23.03 19.69 -10.93
CA GLN A 260 -21.66 20.03 -11.35
C GLN A 260 -21.59 21.54 -11.67
N PHE A 261 -20.43 22.16 -11.43
CA PHE A 261 -20.21 23.59 -11.67
C PHE A 261 -21.14 24.55 -10.90
N ALA A 262 -21.75 24.11 -9.78
CA ALA A 262 -22.62 24.97 -8.97
C ALA A 262 -21.98 26.32 -8.63
N PHE A 263 -20.70 26.33 -8.21
CA PHE A 263 -19.96 27.55 -7.91
C PHE A 263 -19.81 28.47 -9.12
N ILE A 264 -19.44 27.91 -10.28
CA ILE A 264 -19.31 28.67 -11.53
C ILE A 264 -20.66 29.25 -11.97
N PHE A 265 -21.76 28.52 -11.84
CA PHE A 265 -23.09 29.04 -12.19
C PHE A 265 -23.52 30.19 -11.28
N ASP A 266 -23.21 30.10 -9.99
CA ASP A 266 -23.49 31.18 -9.04
C ASP A 266 -22.60 32.41 -9.36
N MET A 267 -21.33 32.22 -9.70
CA MET A 267 -20.44 33.30 -10.21
C MET A 267 -21.02 33.97 -11.47
N GLN A 268 -21.48 33.18 -12.44
CA GLN A 268 -22.10 33.69 -13.67
C GLN A 268 -23.35 34.53 -13.38
N THR A 269 -24.15 34.13 -12.39
CA THR A 269 -25.37 34.84 -12.00
C THR A 269 -25.03 36.25 -11.50
N ILE A 270 -24.03 36.36 -10.63
CA ILE A 270 -23.55 37.66 -10.13
C ILE A 270 -22.95 38.49 -11.27
N LEU A 271 -22.11 37.90 -12.13
CA LEU A 271 -21.50 38.61 -13.26
C LEU A 271 -22.55 39.15 -14.24
N LYS A 272 -23.59 38.35 -14.55
CA LYS A 272 -24.72 38.78 -15.41
C LYS A 272 -25.48 39.96 -14.80
N ALA A 273 -25.70 39.96 -13.49
CA ALA A 273 -26.33 41.07 -12.79
C ALA A 273 -25.43 42.32 -12.80
N ALA A 274 -24.14 42.16 -12.47
CA ALA A 274 -23.15 43.25 -12.42
C ALA A 274 -22.86 43.87 -13.81
N LYS A 275 -23.10 43.12 -14.89
CA LYS A 275 -23.04 43.61 -16.26
C LYS A 275 -24.20 44.53 -16.62
N LYS A 276 -25.38 44.31 -16.05
CA LYS A 276 -26.56 45.15 -16.29
C LYS A 276 -26.45 46.46 -15.54
N ASN A 277 -26.20 46.38 -14.22
CA ASN A 277 -26.05 47.53 -13.34
C ASN A 277 -25.05 47.23 -12.23
N PRO A 278 -24.35 48.26 -11.68
CA PRO A 278 -23.52 48.09 -10.49
C PRO A 278 -24.35 47.54 -9.32
N ILE A 279 -23.86 46.50 -8.63
CA ILE A 279 -24.57 45.87 -7.52
C ILE A 279 -24.09 46.45 -6.17
N PRO A 280 -24.95 47.07 -5.37
CA PRO A 280 -24.64 47.43 -3.98
C PRO A 280 -24.45 46.18 -3.10
N THR A 281 -23.57 46.24 -2.10
CA THR A 281 -23.26 45.09 -1.21
C THR A 281 -24.49 44.47 -0.55
N LYS A 282 -25.49 45.28 -0.22
CA LYS A 282 -26.73 44.84 0.45
C LYS A 282 -27.61 43.97 -0.45
N ASP A 283 -27.45 44.09 -1.77
CA ASP A 283 -28.34 43.48 -2.76
C ASP A 283 -27.81 42.14 -3.28
N VAL A 284 -26.60 41.71 -2.91
CA VAL A 284 -26.08 40.40 -3.36
C VAL A 284 -26.96 39.24 -2.89
N LYS A 285 -27.48 39.33 -1.66
CA LYS A 285 -28.38 38.31 -1.08
C LYS A 285 -29.71 38.17 -1.82
N THR A 286 -30.13 39.19 -2.57
CA THR A 286 -31.39 39.12 -3.33
C THR A 286 -31.22 38.39 -4.66
N LEU A 287 -29.98 38.16 -5.11
CA LEU A 287 -29.66 37.48 -6.36
C LEU A 287 -29.57 35.96 -6.23
N LEU A 288 -29.13 35.47 -5.06
CA LEU A 288 -28.87 34.06 -4.80
C LEU A 288 -29.31 33.71 -3.38
N ASP A 289 -30.21 32.73 -3.27
CA ASP A 289 -30.61 32.15 -1.98
C ASP A 289 -29.57 31.11 -1.54
N ARG A 290 -28.53 31.59 -0.86
CA ARG A 290 -27.39 30.79 -0.39
C ARG A 290 -26.97 31.19 1.02
N PRO A 291 -26.32 30.30 1.79
CA PRO A 291 -25.78 30.64 3.09
C PRO A 291 -24.83 31.84 3.02
N LYS A 292 -24.88 32.74 4.01
CA LYS A 292 -24.05 33.95 4.04
C LYS A 292 -22.57 33.65 3.82
N LYS A 293 -22.02 32.65 4.52
CA LYS A 293 -20.61 32.24 4.40
C LYS A 293 -20.24 31.87 2.95
N TYR A 294 -21.14 31.22 2.23
CA TYR A 294 -20.94 30.88 0.83
C TYR A 294 -20.97 32.10 -0.09
N LEU A 295 -21.92 33.02 0.12
CA LEU A 295 -22.00 34.26 -0.65
C LEU A 295 -20.79 35.17 -0.43
N ASP A 296 -20.35 35.29 0.82
CA ASP A 296 -19.16 36.06 1.18
C ASP A 296 -17.92 35.49 0.46
N HIS A 297 -17.78 34.15 0.44
CA HIS A 297 -16.74 33.44 -0.30
C HIS A 297 -16.81 33.66 -1.82
N LEU A 298 -18.01 33.56 -2.39
CA LEU A 298 -18.25 33.75 -3.82
C LEU A 298 -17.90 35.17 -4.28
N ILE A 299 -18.30 36.19 -3.52
CA ILE A 299 -17.97 37.58 -3.80
C ILE A 299 -16.47 37.83 -3.64
N PHE A 300 -15.87 37.31 -2.56
CA PHE A 300 -14.43 37.39 -2.35
C PHE A 300 -13.65 36.85 -3.55
N LYS A 301 -14.00 35.64 -4.04
CA LYS A 301 -13.37 35.06 -5.23
C LYS A 301 -13.58 35.89 -6.50
N LEU A 302 -14.78 36.43 -6.72
CA LEU A 302 -15.05 37.29 -7.89
C LEU A 302 -14.18 38.57 -7.90
N ILE A 303 -13.94 39.16 -6.72
CA ILE A 303 -13.06 40.34 -6.56
C ILE A 303 -11.59 39.93 -6.72
N GLN A 304 -11.17 38.88 -6.01
CA GLN A 304 -9.81 38.33 -6.03
C GLN A 304 -9.36 37.99 -7.45
N LEU A 305 -10.24 37.39 -8.25
CA LEU A 305 -9.97 37.04 -9.65
C LEU A 305 -10.09 38.24 -10.61
N GLU A 306 -10.37 39.44 -10.09
CA GLU A 306 -10.60 40.68 -10.83
C GLU A 306 -11.75 40.57 -11.87
N LEU A 307 -12.75 39.74 -11.59
CA LEU A 307 -13.92 39.58 -12.47
C LEU A 307 -14.97 40.67 -12.21
N ILE A 308 -14.99 41.21 -10.99
CA ILE A 308 -15.75 42.39 -10.59
C ILE A 308 -14.85 43.41 -9.88
N SER A 309 -15.26 44.68 -9.85
CA SER A 309 -14.62 45.73 -9.03
C SER A 309 -15.02 45.61 -7.56
N GLU A 310 -14.29 46.31 -6.69
CA GLU A 310 -14.76 46.59 -5.33
C GLU A 310 -16.06 47.41 -5.34
N ALA A 311 -16.81 47.33 -4.23
CA ALA A 311 -18.18 47.83 -4.14
C ALA A 311 -18.32 49.32 -4.52
N PRO A 312 -19.34 49.71 -5.31
CA PRO A 312 -20.40 48.87 -5.88
C PRO A 312 -19.86 47.93 -6.98
N TYR A 313 -20.25 46.66 -6.92
CA TYR A 313 -19.67 45.62 -7.76
C TYR A 313 -20.05 45.83 -9.22
N LYS A 314 -19.06 46.12 -10.07
CA LYS A 314 -19.22 46.24 -11.53
C LYS A 314 -18.42 45.17 -12.22
N ILE A 315 -18.96 44.58 -13.29
CA ILE A 315 -18.21 43.61 -14.09
C ILE A 315 -16.98 44.27 -14.73
N THR A 316 -15.84 43.59 -14.74
CA THR A 316 -14.63 44.05 -15.44
C THR A 316 -14.59 43.56 -16.88
N LYS A 317 -13.59 44.01 -17.66
CA LYS A 317 -13.31 43.44 -18.98
C LYS A 317 -12.98 41.94 -18.89
N LYS A 318 -12.18 41.56 -17.87
CA LYS A 318 -11.82 40.16 -17.58
C LYS A 318 -13.07 39.35 -17.24
N GLY A 319 -13.95 39.86 -16.37
CA GLY A 319 -15.23 39.25 -16.03
C GLY A 319 -16.15 39.04 -17.23
N THR A 320 -16.21 40.03 -18.13
CA THR A 320 -17.02 39.94 -19.36
C THR A 320 -16.50 38.85 -20.30
N ALA A 321 -15.17 38.77 -20.49
CA ALA A 321 -14.55 37.74 -21.33
C ALA A 321 -14.70 36.34 -20.72
N TRP A 322 -14.56 36.22 -19.40
CA TRP A 322 -14.76 34.96 -18.68
C TRP A 322 -16.20 34.46 -18.80
N LEU A 323 -17.19 35.36 -18.69
CA LEU A 323 -18.62 35.03 -18.78
C LEU A 323 -19.05 34.48 -20.14
N LEU A 324 -18.33 34.78 -21.22
CA LEU A 324 -18.62 34.29 -22.58
C LEU A 324 -18.25 32.82 -22.80
N LYS A 325 -17.41 32.25 -21.93
CA LYS A 325 -16.92 30.88 -22.03
C LYS A 325 -17.93 29.87 -21.51
N SER A 326 -17.82 28.62 -21.95
CA SER A 326 -18.57 27.50 -21.39
C SER A 326 -18.13 27.22 -19.94
N PRO A 327 -18.95 26.53 -19.12
CA PRO A 327 -18.58 26.20 -17.73
C PRO A 327 -17.27 25.39 -17.62
N ALA A 328 -17.00 24.50 -18.57
CA ALA A 328 -15.76 23.72 -18.60
C ALA A 328 -14.54 24.61 -18.89
N GLU A 329 -14.65 25.53 -19.85
CA GLU A 329 -13.59 26.50 -20.16
C GLU A 329 -13.37 27.51 -19.02
N GLN A 330 -14.44 27.91 -18.34
CA GLN A 330 -14.38 28.74 -17.13
C GLN A 330 -13.63 28.04 -16.01
N SER A 331 -13.95 26.75 -15.76
CA SER A 331 -13.23 25.90 -14.83
C SER A 331 -11.75 25.80 -15.20
N ALA A 332 -11.43 25.50 -16.47
CA ALA A 332 -10.04 25.39 -16.93
C ALA A 332 -9.26 26.70 -16.75
N GLN A 333 -9.92 27.85 -16.98
CA GLN A 333 -9.31 29.15 -16.70
C GLN A 333 -9.10 29.36 -15.20
N LEU A 334 -10.08 29.04 -14.35
CA LEU A 334 -9.92 29.12 -12.89
C LEU A 334 -8.79 28.22 -12.37
N ALA A 335 -8.60 27.05 -12.96
CA ALA A 335 -7.56 26.11 -12.56
C ALA A 335 -6.13 26.64 -12.84
N THR A 336 -6.00 27.55 -13.81
CA THR A 336 -4.71 28.11 -14.25
C THR A 336 -4.51 29.57 -13.88
N ASP A 337 -5.56 30.26 -13.39
CA ASP A 337 -5.48 31.66 -12.96
C ASP A 337 -4.61 31.77 -11.70
N PRO A 338 -3.51 32.56 -11.73
CA PRO A 338 -2.63 32.73 -10.57
C PRO A 338 -3.35 33.39 -9.39
N LEU A 339 -4.43 34.15 -9.66
CA LEU A 339 -5.23 34.79 -8.62
C LEU A 339 -6.26 33.83 -8.01
N ASN A 340 -6.38 32.57 -8.44
CA ASN A 340 -7.30 31.61 -7.82
C ASN A 340 -6.72 30.94 -6.57
N ILE A 341 -6.29 31.75 -5.61
CA ILE A 341 -5.67 31.33 -4.33
C ILE A 341 -6.72 30.76 -3.36
N LEU A 342 -6.26 29.94 -2.41
CA LEU A 342 -7.11 29.39 -1.34
C LEU A 342 -7.34 30.45 -0.25
N THR A 343 -8.54 30.50 0.32
CA THR A 343 -8.94 31.58 1.24
C THR A 343 -8.20 31.52 2.58
N SER A 344 -7.85 30.33 3.03
CA SER A 344 -7.24 30.04 4.33
C SER A 344 -5.71 30.07 4.32
N ILE A 345 -5.07 30.20 3.16
CA ILE A 345 -3.62 30.00 3.01
C ILE A 345 -3.00 31.21 2.30
N PRO A 346 -1.92 31.81 2.85
CA PRO A 346 -1.26 32.94 2.21
C PRO A 346 -0.71 32.58 0.82
N ASP A 347 -0.79 33.54 -0.10
CA ASP A 347 -0.30 33.42 -1.49
C ASP A 347 1.20 33.10 -1.59
N SER A 348 1.96 33.51 -0.58
CA SER A 348 3.40 33.23 -0.47
C SER A 348 3.71 31.82 -0.01
N SER A 349 2.70 30.97 0.21
CA SER A 349 2.91 29.61 0.72
C SER A 349 3.63 28.75 -0.31
N PRO A 350 4.72 28.05 0.07
CA PRO A 350 5.41 27.11 -0.82
C PRO A 350 4.54 25.90 -1.20
N LEU A 351 3.41 25.70 -0.51
CA LEU A 351 2.46 24.65 -0.83
C LEU A 351 1.67 24.94 -2.12
N TYR A 352 1.57 26.22 -2.52
CA TYR A 352 0.80 26.66 -3.66
C TYR A 352 1.55 26.41 -4.99
N THR A 353 1.64 25.13 -5.39
CA THR A 353 2.29 24.72 -6.63
C THR A 353 1.34 23.92 -7.51
N PRO A 354 1.42 24.07 -8.85
CA PRO A 354 0.66 23.23 -9.78
C PRO A 354 0.91 21.73 -9.57
N ARG A 355 2.12 21.35 -9.12
CA ARG A 355 2.47 19.97 -8.77
C ARG A 355 1.58 19.45 -7.64
N ASN A 356 1.46 20.19 -6.54
CA ASN A 356 0.68 19.76 -5.38
C ASN A 356 -0.81 19.61 -5.70
N PHE A 357 -1.39 20.55 -6.46
CA PHE A 357 -2.78 20.44 -6.90
C PHE A 357 -3.02 19.20 -7.75
N ARG A 358 -2.17 18.93 -8.74
CA ARG A 358 -2.26 17.71 -9.58
C ARG A 358 -2.16 16.43 -8.76
N LEU A 359 -1.31 16.40 -7.73
CA LEU A 359 -1.20 15.25 -6.83
C LEU A 359 -2.50 15.03 -6.05
N ILE A 360 -3.12 16.09 -5.54
CA ILE A 360 -4.39 16.03 -4.83
C ILE A 360 -5.51 15.53 -5.76
N GLU A 361 -5.61 16.13 -6.95
CA GLU A 361 -6.57 15.75 -7.99
C GLU A 361 -6.45 14.27 -8.39
N LYS A 362 -5.22 13.78 -8.63
CA LYS A 362 -4.97 12.36 -8.94
C LYS A 362 -5.43 11.42 -7.82
N ASN A 363 -5.31 11.82 -6.56
CA ASN A 363 -5.77 11.00 -5.42
C ASN A 363 -7.27 10.96 -5.30
N LEU A 364 -7.99 12.02 -5.69
CA LEU A 364 -9.45 12.01 -5.72
C LEU A 364 -9.96 10.87 -6.60
N VAL A 365 -9.41 10.69 -7.81
CA VAL A 365 -9.81 9.60 -8.71
C VAL A 365 -9.37 8.24 -8.19
N LYS A 366 -8.15 8.13 -7.66
CA LYS A 366 -7.60 6.84 -7.19
C LYS A 366 -8.35 6.31 -5.96
N ARG A 367 -8.80 7.20 -5.06
CA ARG A 367 -9.31 6.80 -3.74
C ARG A 367 -10.83 6.90 -3.57
N LEU A 368 -11.49 7.81 -4.29
CA LEU A 368 -12.93 7.98 -4.11
C LEU A 368 -13.72 6.89 -4.82
N PRO A 369 -14.67 6.22 -4.13
CA PRO A 369 -15.60 5.31 -4.78
C PRO A 369 -16.47 6.04 -5.82
N PRO A 370 -16.77 5.40 -6.96
CA PRO A 370 -17.56 6.03 -8.01
C PRO A 370 -18.99 6.28 -7.53
N ASN A 371 -19.45 7.53 -7.63
CA ASN A 371 -20.81 7.96 -7.28
C ASN A 371 -21.20 7.85 -5.80
N ASP A 372 -20.23 7.71 -4.90
CA ASP A 372 -20.50 7.59 -3.47
C ASP A 372 -19.95 8.79 -2.69
N TRP A 373 -20.70 9.21 -1.68
CA TRP A 373 -20.25 10.21 -0.72
C TRP A 373 -19.32 9.57 0.31
N VAL A 374 -18.23 10.26 0.64
CA VAL A 374 -17.31 9.84 1.70
C VAL A 374 -16.96 11.03 2.60
N TYR A 375 -16.57 10.76 3.83
CA TYR A 375 -16.06 11.80 4.71
C TYR A 375 -14.66 12.25 4.26
N VAL A 376 -14.42 13.57 4.32
CA VAL A 376 -13.11 14.14 3.98
C VAL A 376 -12.02 13.59 4.89
N ASP A 377 -12.31 13.41 6.18
CA ASP A 377 -11.32 12.88 7.14
C ASP A 377 -10.93 11.44 6.81
N ASP A 378 -11.86 10.62 6.33
CA ASP A 378 -11.56 9.24 5.92
C ASP A 378 -10.76 9.20 4.62
N PHE A 379 -11.01 10.14 3.69
CA PHE A 379 -10.15 10.35 2.53
C PHE A 379 -8.71 10.70 2.93
N LEU A 380 -8.54 11.64 3.87
CA LEU A 380 -7.23 12.13 4.32
C LEU A 380 -6.40 11.06 5.05
N LYS A 381 -7.03 10.11 5.76
CA LYS A 381 -6.32 9.03 6.47
C LYS A 381 -5.40 8.20 5.59
N GLY A 382 -5.76 8.01 4.32
CA GLY A 382 -4.94 7.24 3.37
C GLY A 382 -4.33 8.09 2.26
N PHE A 383 -4.30 9.40 2.40
CA PHE A 383 -3.62 10.26 1.45
C PHE A 383 -2.11 10.04 1.56
N ILE A 384 -1.44 9.68 0.45
CA ILE A 384 -0.02 9.28 0.45
C ILE A 384 0.83 10.01 -0.59
N SER A 385 0.38 11.15 -1.09
CA SER A 385 1.14 11.89 -2.10
C SER A 385 2.19 12.83 -1.52
N PRO A 386 3.35 12.96 -2.17
CA PRO A 386 4.45 13.80 -1.71
C PRO A 386 4.10 15.28 -1.91
N ILE A 387 3.44 15.89 -0.93
CA ILE A 387 3.12 17.32 -0.91
C ILE A 387 4.33 18.08 -0.40
N ALA A 388 4.69 19.16 -1.10
CA ALA A 388 5.86 19.98 -0.79
C ALA A 388 7.17 19.16 -0.74
N ASP A 389 7.84 19.19 0.41
CA ASP A 389 9.12 18.50 0.65
C ASP A 389 8.91 17.11 1.29
N THR A 390 7.65 16.66 1.42
CA THR A 390 7.37 15.33 1.94
C THR A 390 7.83 14.26 0.94
N ASP A 391 8.58 13.27 1.43
CA ASP A 391 9.05 12.14 0.64
C ASP A 391 7.90 11.31 0.06
N SER A 392 8.12 10.75 -1.14
CA SER A 392 7.27 9.69 -1.68
C SER A 392 7.33 8.43 -0.80
N VAL A 393 6.32 7.56 -0.92
CA VAL A 393 6.35 6.25 -0.26
C VAL A 393 7.49 5.41 -0.84
N VAL A 394 8.50 5.17 -0.02
CA VAL A 394 9.67 4.39 -0.39
C VAL A 394 10.06 3.43 0.73
N LEU A 395 10.56 2.28 0.34
CA LEU A 395 11.08 1.25 1.23
C LEU A 395 12.40 1.74 1.82
N LYS A 396 12.45 2.02 3.12
CA LYS A 396 13.68 2.44 3.82
C LYS A 396 14.02 1.45 4.92
N ASN A 397 15.31 1.21 5.11
CA ASN A 397 15.82 0.59 6.32
C ASN A 397 15.91 1.67 7.41
N LYS A 398 15.03 1.61 8.41
CA LYS A 398 15.07 2.51 9.59
C LYS A 398 15.52 1.68 10.79
N GLY A 399 16.82 1.69 11.08
CA GLY A 399 17.42 0.88 12.15
C GLY A 399 17.68 -0.56 11.71
N LYS A 400 17.04 -1.54 12.38
CA LYS A 400 17.10 -2.97 12.03
C LYS A 400 15.86 -3.46 11.28
N LYS A 401 14.91 -2.58 10.95
CA LYS A 401 13.64 -2.95 10.31
C LYS A 401 13.44 -2.16 9.01
N TRP A 402 13.05 -2.87 7.97
CA TRP A 402 12.60 -2.29 6.72
C TRP A 402 11.11 -1.96 6.83
N ARG A 403 10.68 -0.90 6.13
CA ARG A 403 9.26 -0.57 5.96
C ARG A 403 9.06 0.41 4.82
N TYR A 404 7.90 0.35 4.16
CA TYR A 404 7.44 1.46 3.33
C TYR A 404 7.14 2.65 4.23
N VAL A 405 7.92 3.72 4.08
CA VAL A 405 7.75 4.93 4.87
C VAL A 405 6.63 5.74 4.26
N LEU A 406 5.53 5.88 4.98
CA LEU A 406 4.40 6.71 4.58
C LEU A 406 4.72 8.20 4.84
N PRO A 407 4.17 9.12 4.02
CA PRO A 407 4.34 10.54 4.23
C PRO A 407 3.69 11.00 5.54
N GLU A 408 4.39 11.85 6.28
CA GLU A 408 3.90 12.49 7.50
C GLU A 408 3.68 13.97 7.24
N TYR A 409 2.41 14.38 7.19
CA TYR A 409 2.05 15.78 6.94
C TYR A 409 1.98 16.59 8.23
N THR A 410 2.54 17.79 8.18
CA THR A 410 2.33 18.86 9.15
C THR A 410 0.86 19.29 9.20
N LYS A 411 0.49 20.07 10.23
CA LYS A 411 -0.88 20.60 10.34
C LYS A 411 -1.24 21.51 9.16
N GLU A 412 -0.28 22.32 8.70
CA GLU A 412 -0.42 23.24 7.58
C GLU A 412 -0.63 22.48 6.27
N GLU A 413 0.14 21.42 6.00
CA GLU A 413 -0.05 20.58 4.82
C GLU A 413 -1.40 19.85 4.83
N LYS A 414 -1.83 19.32 5.98
CA LYS A 414 -3.14 18.68 6.11
C LYS A 414 -4.27 19.67 5.82
N GLN A 415 -4.15 20.89 6.32
CA GLN A 415 -5.11 21.96 6.07
C GLN A 415 -5.11 22.36 4.59
N PHE A 416 -3.93 22.49 3.97
CA PHE A 416 -3.80 22.74 2.53
C PHE A 416 -4.47 21.66 1.68
N ILE A 417 -4.22 20.38 1.98
CA ILE A 417 -4.85 19.28 1.25
C ILE A 417 -6.38 19.36 1.41
N ARG A 418 -6.86 19.61 2.63
CA ARG A 418 -8.30 19.75 2.91
C ARG A 418 -8.89 20.88 2.08
N ASP A 419 -8.32 22.08 2.12
CA ASP A 419 -8.85 23.28 1.46
C ASP A 419 -8.74 23.18 -0.06
N ALA A 420 -7.65 22.63 -0.58
CA ALA A 420 -7.54 22.30 -2.00
C ALA A 420 -8.68 21.39 -2.49
N ILE A 421 -9.16 20.47 -1.64
CA ILE A 421 -10.31 19.61 -1.96
C ILE A 421 -11.61 20.39 -1.80
N ILE A 422 -11.94 20.84 -0.59
CA ILE A 422 -13.29 21.36 -0.26
C ILE A 422 -13.57 22.75 -0.83
N GLU A 423 -12.54 23.53 -1.11
CA GLU A 423 -12.63 24.86 -1.72
C GLU A 423 -12.31 24.76 -3.21
N ARG A 424 -11.03 24.56 -3.57
CA ARG A 424 -10.60 24.66 -4.98
C ARG A 424 -11.25 23.60 -5.87
N CYS A 425 -11.20 22.32 -5.51
CA CYS A 425 -11.80 21.28 -6.37
C CYS A 425 -13.33 21.45 -6.51
N PHE A 426 -13.99 21.99 -5.49
CA PHE A 426 -15.41 22.36 -5.55
C PHE A 426 -15.66 23.55 -6.47
N GLU A 427 -14.83 24.61 -6.39
CA GLU A 427 -14.90 25.79 -7.26
C GLU A 427 -14.74 25.43 -8.73
N LEU A 428 -13.83 24.49 -9.02
CA LEU A 428 -13.60 23.92 -10.36
C LEU A 428 -14.71 22.94 -10.79
N GLY A 429 -15.65 22.62 -9.91
CA GLY A 429 -16.71 21.66 -10.18
C GLY A 429 -16.22 20.22 -10.35
N LEU A 430 -15.00 19.89 -9.90
CA LEU A 430 -14.45 18.53 -9.91
C LEU A 430 -15.12 17.63 -8.86
N ILE A 431 -15.52 18.23 -7.73
CA ILE A 431 -16.24 17.56 -6.66
C ILE A 431 -17.52 18.30 -6.31
N ILE A 432 -18.40 17.60 -5.60
CA ILE A 432 -19.53 18.19 -4.88
C ILE A 432 -19.25 18.01 -3.38
N THR A 433 -19.54 19.05 -2.59
CA THR A 433 -19.34 19.06 -1.14
C THR A 433 -20.68 19.01 -0.41
N GLY A 434 -20.65 18.49 0.81
CA GLY A 434 -21.80 18.45 1.70
C GLY A 434 -21.38 18.23 3.14
N THR A 435 -22.37 18.19 4.02
CA THR A 435 -22.17 17.88 5.44
C THR A 435 -23.08 16.73 5.85
N HIS A 436 -22.55 15.80 6.64
CA HIS A 436 -23.29 14.68 7.19
C HIS A 436 -22.87 14.47 8.64
N LEU A 437 -23.85 14.52 9.57
CA LEU A 437 -23.59 14.44 11.02
C LEU A 437 -22.54 15.46 11.51
N GLY A 438 -22.57 16.68 10.95
CA GLY A 438 -21.63 17.76 11.29
C GLY A 438 -20.21 17.58 10.72
N LYS A 439 -19.97 16.58 9.86
CA LYS A 439 -18.68 16.33 9.21
C LYS A 439 -18.75 16.66 7.72
N ASP A 440 -17.65 17.18 7.18
CA ASP A 440 -17.53 17.44 5.75
C ASP A 440 -17.45 16.12 4.96
N CYS A 441 -18.20 16.05 3.87
CA CYS A 441 -18.19 14.94 2.94
C CYS A 441 -18.08 15.43 1.49
N ILE A 442 -17.54 14.56 0.64
CA ILE A 442 -17.25 14.83 -0.77
C ILE A 442 -17.68 13.67 -1.64
N ILE A 443 -17.95 13.99 -2.90
CA ILE A 443 -18.21 13.04 -3.99
C ILE A 443 -17.62 13.60 -5.28
N LEU A 444 -17.08 12.74 -6.14
CA LEU A 444 -16.65 13.14 -7.50
C LEU A 444 -17.87 13.56 -8.33
N SER A 445 -17.78 14.74 -8.95
CA SER A 445 -18.80 15.17 -9.92
C SER A 445 -18.68 14.36 -11.23
N PRO A 446 -19.72 14.34 -12.08
CA PRO A 446 -19.61 13.76 -13.42
C PRO A 446 -18.48 14.38 -14.25
N PHE A 447 -18.30 15.71 -14.16
CA PHE A 447 -17.19 16.40 -14.80
C PHE A 447 -15.84 15.98 -14.24
N GLY A 448 -15.68 15.96 -12.91
CA GLY A 448 -14.41 15.59 -12.27
C GLY A 448 -13.95 14.17 -12.62
N ARG A 449 -14.88 13.24 -12.81
CA ARG A 449 -14.56 11.88 -13.30
C ARG A 449 -13.93 11.87 -14.68
N VAL A 450 -14.36 12.76 -15.57
CA VAL A 450 -13.84 12.84 -16.94
C VAL A 450 -12.58 13.70 -16.98
N ALA A 451 -12.56 14.80 -16.24
CA ALA A 451 -11.47 15.77 -16.29
C ALA A 451 -10.17 15.30 -15.60
N LEU A 452 -10.27 14.31 -14.70
CA LEU A 452 -9.15 13.80 -13.90
C LEU A 452 -8.69 12.39 -14.31
N GLN A 453 -9.34 11.76 -15.30
CA GLN A 453 -8.88 10.54 -15.97
C GLN A 453 -7.82 10.90 -17.01
#